data_AF-A0A2D0K5N1-F1
#
_entry.id   AF-A0A2D0K5N1-F1
#
_cell.length_a   1.000
_cell.length_b   1.000
_cell.length_c   1.000
_cell.angle_alpha   90.00
_cell.angle_beta   90.00
_cell.angle_gamma   90.00
#
_symmetry.space_group_name_H-M   'P 1'
#
loop_
_entity.id
_entity.type
_entity.pdbx_description
1 polymer ?
#
loop_
_entity_poly.entity_id
_entity_poly.type
_entity_poly.pdbx_seq_one_letter_code
_entity_poly.pdbx_strand_id
1 'polypeptide(L)'
;MKKVKVLVAALGVLGFMAQAHAAVGFGQSQVSSPTYVEVGPTQPGKGPHGGKGGEPGIGISSVYGGQITGFAGLTRMAPADSNGIHNISMAGAPGTHGGMGVFHFSKVANEEVYFGEWSQTGNADDPTHTVYYAGKDITTNIPTDGTATYTVTGINQYSGNNALSGTFTADFGEKTLVGSMANNTMEIGIDAQIKSDAQFVGLATTGSLEGETHGHFFGDNASSLAGYAKFDGDSSKDTSFGGSKQ
;
A
#
# COMPACT_ATOMS: atom_id res chain seq x y z
N MET A 1 -22.44 49.97 -51.81
CA MET A 1 -22.37 48.54 -51.40
C MET A 1 -21.42 48.43 -50.22
N LYS A 2 -21.93 48.33 -48.98
CA LYS A 2 -21.12 48.27 -47.75
C LYS A 2 -20.69 46.83 -47.49
N LYS A 3 -19.37 46.60 -47.36
CA LYS A 3 -18.78 45.29 -47.07
C LYS A 3 -19.00 44.96 -45.58
N VAL A 4 -19.81 43.95 -45.29
CA VAL A 4 -19.97 43.38 -43.94
C VAL A 4 -18.78 42.47 -43.68
N LYS A 5 -17.97 42.79 -42.66
CA LYS A 5 -16.93 41.89 -42.15
C LYS A 5 -17.59 40.90 -41.20
N VAL A 6 -17.67 39.63 -41.61
CA VAL A 6 -18.13 38.54 -40.75
C VAL A 6 -16.99 38.18 -39.81
N LEU A 7 -17.18 38.46 -38.52
CA LEU A 7 -16.31 38.00 -37.45
C LEU A 7 -16.70 36.55 -37.15
N VAL A 8 -15.87 35.58 -37.54
CA VAL A 8 -16.07 34.18 -37.15
C VAL A 8 -15.53 34.04 -35.73
N ALA A 9 -16.42 34.02 -34.74
CA ALA A 9 -16.09 33.64 -33.38
C ALA A 9 -15.94 32.10 -33.34
N ALA A 10 -14.70 31.62 -33.29
CA ALA A 10 -14.43 30.23 -33.00
C ALA A 10 -14.83 29.94 -31.54
N LEU A 11 -15.95 29.25 -31.34
CA LEU A 11 -16.25 28.61 -30.06
C LEU A 11 -15.23 27.49 -29.84
N GLY A 12 -14.21 27.79 -29.03
CA GLY A 12 -13.34 26.75 -28.48
C GLY A 12 -14.15 25.90 -27.52
N VAL A 13 -14.43 24.66 -27.92
CA VAL A 13 -14.91 23.63 -26.99
C VAL A 13 -13.75 23.33 -26.05
N LEU A 14 -13.79 23.88 -24.84
CA LEU A 14 -13.01 23.39 -23.71
C LEU A 14 -13.50 21.97 -23.43
N GLY A 15 -12.86 20.99 -24.06
CA GLY A 15 -13.01 19.60 -23.67
C GLY A 15 -12.58 19.48 -22.21
N PHE A 16 -13.53 19.23 -21.32
CA PHE A 16 -13.21 18.71 -20.00
C PHE A 16 -12.53 17.36 -20.23
N MET A 17 -11.20 17.34 -20.23
CA MET A 17 -10.48 16.09 -20.00
C MET A 17 -10.89 15.67 -18.60
N ALA A 18 -11.80 14.70 -18.50
CA ALA A 18 -11.93 13.93 -17.27
C ALA A 18 -10.52 13.38 -17.02
N GLN A 19 -9.83 13.92 -16.02
CA GLN A 19 -8.60 13.30 -15.54
C GLN A 19 -9.04 11.92 -15.07
N ALA A 20 -8.77 10.89 -15.86
CA ALA A 20 -8.83 9.52 -15.39
C ALA A 20 -7.82 9.49 -14.23
N HIS A 21 -8.31 9.60 -13.00
CA HIS A 21 -7.48 9.34 -11.84
C HIS A 21 -6.94 7.92 -12.04
N ALA A 22 -5.61 7.76 -12.01
CA ALA A 22 -5.03 6.44 -12.08
C ALA A 22 -5.60 5.60 -10.91
N ALA A 23 -5.90 4.34 -11.20
CA ALA A 23 -6.53 3.46 -10.23
C ALA A 23 -5.63 3.29 -8.99
N VAL A 24 -6.25 3.24 -7.82
CA VAL A 24 -5.58 2.84 -6.58
C VAL A 24 -5.53 1.31 -6.55
N GLY A 25 -4.33 0.74 -6.41
CA GLY A 25 -4.13 -0.69 -6.19
C GLY A 25 -3.97 -0.96 -4.70
N PHE A 26 -4.69 -1.93 -4.17
CA PHE A 26 -4.69 -2.21 -2.73
C PHE A 26 -4.97 -3.68 -2.43
N GLY A 27 -4.67 -4.09 -1.21
CA GLY A 27 -4.93 -5.44 -0.71
C GLY A 27 -4.66 -5.53 0.79
N GLN A 28 -5.33 -6.48 1.46
CA GLN A 28 -5.16 -6.75 2.89
C GLN A 28 -5.29 -8.25 3.18
N SER A 29 -4.55 -8.76 4.17
CA SER A 29 -4.47 -10.19 4.45
C SER A 29 -5.78 -10.77 5.01
N GLN A 30 -6.58 -9.97 5.70
CA GLN A 30 -7.85 -10.41 6.26
C GLN A 30 -8.84 -9.25 6.49
N VAL A 31 -10.08 -9.63 6.78
CA VAL A 31 -11.11 -8.76 7.36
C VAL A 31 -11.54 -9.39 8.69
N SER A 32 -11.07 -8.83 9.80
CA SER A 32 -11.33 -9.34 11.14
C SER A 32 -12.69 -8.92 11.71
N SER A 33 -13.10 -9.51 12.83
CA SER A 33 -14.35 -9.18 13.54
C SER A 33 -14.08 -9.09 15.05
N PRO A 34 -14.72 -8.15 15.79
CA PRO A 34 -15.74 -7.19 15.34
C PRO A 34 -15.17 -5.91 14.70
N THR A 35 -13.89 -5.63 14.90
CA THR A 35 -13.19 -4.50 14.30
C THR A 35 -12.22 -4.99 13.23
N TYR A 36 -12.18 -4.27 12.13
CA TYR A 36 -11.26 -4.44 11.01
C TYR A 36 -10.82 -3.10 10.43
N VAL A 37 -9.73 -3.15 9.66
CA VAL A 37 -9.32 -2.11 8.71
C VAL A 37 -9.84 -2.38 7.32
N GLU A 38 -9.99 -1.31 6.53
CA GLU A 38 -10.27 -1.37 5.11
C GLU A 38 -9.33 -0.41 4.38
N VAL A 39 -8.55 -0.92 3.43
CA VAL A 39 -7.69 -0.10 2.57
C VAL A 39 -8.32 0.11 1.19
N GLY A 40 -8.06 1.27 0.59
CA GLY A 40 -8.63 1.59 -0.71
C GLY A 40 -8.61 3.08 -1.05
N PRO A 41 -9.37 3.50 -2.08
CA PRO A 41 -9.47 4.89 -2.48
C PRO A 41 -10.20 5.72 -1.42
N THR A 42 -9.62 6.86 -1.07
CA THR A 42 -10.17 7.78 -0.07
C THR A 42 -11.45 8.46 -0.54
N GLN A 43 -12.30 8.81 0.42
CA GLN A 43 -13.29 9.87 0.24
C GLN A 43 -12.64 11.23 0.51
N PRO A 44 -13.07 12.32 -0.16
CA PRO A 44 -12.58 13.66 0.17
C PRO A 44 -12.79 13.99 1.66
N GLY A 45 -11.73 14.37 2.34
CA GLY A 45 -11.71 14.65 3.78
C GLY A 45 -11.23 16.06 4.10
N LYS A 46 -11.70 16.64 5.21
CA LYS A 46 -11.24 17.94 5.73
C LYS A 46 -10.51 17.73 7.07
N GLY A 47 -9.76 18.74 7.50
CA GLY A 47 -9.06 18.72 8.79
C GLY A 47 -7.61 18.21 8.67
N PRO A 48 -6.96 17.91 9.81
CA PRO A 48 -5.51 17.77 9.87
C PRO A 48 -4.97 16.54 9.10
N HIS A 49 -5.71 15.43 9.14
CA HIS A 49 -5.45 14.22 8.36
C HIS A 49 -6.34 14.10 7.10
N GLY A 50 -7.06 15.16 6.74
CA GLY A 50 -7.86 15.20 5.52
C GLY A 50 -7.01 15.16 4.25
N GLY A 51 -7.66 14.85 3.12
CA GLY A 51 -7.01 14.67 1.83
C GLY A 51 -8.01 14.69 0.67
N LYS A 52 -7.47 14.60 -0.55
CA LYS A 52 -8.25 14.46 -1.78
C LYS A 52 -8.93 13.09 -1.80
N GLY A 53 -10.03 12.98 -2.54
CA GLY A 53 -10.64 11.68 -2.84
C GLY A 53 -9.85 10.95 -3.94
N GLY A 54 -9.93 9.62 -3.93
CA GLY A 54 -9.23 8.77 -4.91
C GLY A 54 -7.72 8.66 -4.69
N GLU A 55 -7.23 8.97 -3.49
CA GLU A 55 -5.86 8.70 -3.06
C GLU A 55 -5.81 7.38 -2.27
N PRO A 56 -4.67 6.71 -2.11
CA PRO A 56 -4.56 5.53 -1.24
C PRO A 56 -4.78 5.90 0.23
N GLY A 57 -5.58 5.10 0.93
CA GLY A 57 -5.91 5.33 2.31
C GLY A 57 -6.31 4.09 3.08
N ILE A 58 -6.64 4.31 4.35
CA ILE A 58 -7.09 3.31 5.32
C ILE A 58 -8.25 3.84 6.16
N GLY A 59 -9.23 2.98 6.42
CA GLY A 59 -10.34 3.21 7.33
C GLY A 59 -10.35 2.13 8.42
N ILE A 60 -10.94 2.46 9.57
CA ILE A 60 -11.16 1.52 10.67
C ILE A 60 -12.64 1.48 10.94
N SER A 61 -13.24 0.30 10.86
CA SER A 61 -14.67 0.09 11.07
C SER A 61 -15.24 0.74 12.34
N SER A 62 -14.47 0.81 13.43
CA SER A 62 -14.86 1.43 14.70
C SER A 62 -14.85 2.98 14.69
N VAL A 63 -14.22 3.60 13.69
CA VAL A 63 -14.00 5.05 13.62
C VAL A 63 -14.80 5.64 12.46
N TYR A 64 -15.77 6.51 12.78
CA TYR A 64 -16.64 7.20 11.81
C TYR A 64 -17.25 6.25 10.75
N GLY A 65 -17.58 5.02 11.15
CA GLY A 65 -18.17 4.02 10.26
C GLY A 65 -17.23 3.49 9.17
N GLY A 66 -15.92 3.46 9.40
CA GLY A 66 -14.95 2.93 8.44
C GLY A 66 -14.48 3.92 7.38
N GLN A 67 -14.68 5.23 7.58
CA GLN A 67 -14.28 6.22 6.59
C GLN A 67 -12.78 6.11 6.24
N ILE A 68 -12.49 5.82 4.97
CA ILE A 68 -11.12 5.70 4.46
C ILE A 68 -10.47 7.08 4.34
N THR A 69 -9.39 7.27 5.11
CA THR A 69 -8.58 8.50 5.18
C THR A 69 -7.23 8.28 4.51
N GLY A 70 -6.73 9.28 3.79
CA GLY A 70 -5.51 9.15 2.99
C GLY A 70 -4.24 9.03 3.82
N PHE A 71 -3.35 8.13 3.44
CA PHE A 71 -2.07 7.93 4.13
C PHE A 71 -1.21 9.20 4.12
N ALA A 72 -1.21 9.98 3.03
CA ALA A 72 -0.54 11.27 2.95
C ALA A 72 -1.00 12.28 4.03
N GLY A 73 -2.24 12.13 4.52
CA GLY A 73 -2.75 12.87 5.67
C GLY A 73 -2.14 12.40 6.98
N LEU A 74 -2.07 11.08 7.15
CA LEU A 74 -1.56 10.41 8.34
C LEU A 74 -0.05 10.61 8.54
N THR A 75 0.74 10.62 7.46
CA THR A 75 2.19 10.87 7.54
C THR A 75 2.54 12.26 8.09
N ARG A 76 1.65 13.26 7.92
CA ARG A 76 1.82 14.58 8.54
C ARG A 76 1.54 14.59 10.05
N MET A 77 0.76 13.62 10.52
CA MET A 77 0.34 13.51 11.92
C MET A 77 1.29 12.65 12.74
N ALA A 78 1.86 11.61 12.12
CA ALA A 78 2.80 10.70 12.75
C ALA A 78 4.12 10.77 11.96
N PRO A 79 5.16 11.46 12.46
CA PRO A 79 6.48 11.42 11.84
C PRO A 79 7.00 9.99 11.76
N ALA A 80 7.76 9.69 10.70
CA ALA A 80 8.45 8.42 10.58
C ALA A 80 9.62 8.33 11.57
N ASP A 81 9.91 7.11 12.03
CA ASP A 81 11.13 6.79 12.76
C ASP A 81 12.35 6.64 11.82
N SER A 82 13.50 6.20 12.36
CA SER A 82 14.74 6.02 11.61
C SER A 82 14.67 4.95 10.52
N ASN A 83 13.66 4.08 10.55
CA ASN A 83 13.42 3.07 9.52
C ASN A 83 12.39 3.54 8.48
N GLY A 84 11.93 4.79 8.56
CA GLY A 84 10.90 5.31 7.67
C GLY A 84 9.50 4.80 8.00
N ILE A 85 9.27 4.28 9.22
CA ILE A 85 7.98 3.72 9.63
C ILE A 85 7.23 4.73 10.50
N HIS A 86 5.99 5.00 10.13
CA HIS A 86 5.06 5.85 10.83
C HIS A 86 4.29 5.02 11.86
N ASN A 87 4.20 5.54 13.08
CA ASN A 87 3.62 4.82 14.22
C ASN A 87 2.41 5.59 14.75
N ILE A 88 1.23 4.97 14.77
CA ILE A 88 0.02 5.55 15.35
C ILE A 88 -0.55 4.55 16.36
N SER A 89 -0.80 4.98 17.60
CA SER A 89 -1.47 4.14 18.60
C SER A 89 -2.57 4.93 19.29
N MET A 90 -3.79 4.38 19.23
CA MET A 90 -4.95 4.84 19.99
C MET A 90 -5.62 3.67 20.74
N ALA A 91 -4.88 2.58 20.95
CA ALA A 91 -5.34 1.45 21.74
C ALA A 91 -5.59 1.91 23.19
N GLY A 92 -6.83 1.73 23.68
CA GLY A 92 -7.24 2.17 25.02
C GLY A 92 -7.31 3.69 25.22
N ALA A 93 -7.07 4.50 24.19
CA ALA A 93 -7.14 5.96 24.29
C ALA A 93 -8.62 6.44 24.37
N PRO A 94 -8.93 7.47 25.20
CA PRO A 94 -10.26 8.07 25.21
C PRO A 94 -10.47 9.00 24.00
N GLY A 95 -11.73 9.28 23.67
CA GLY A 95 -12.10 10.28 22.65
C GLY A 95 -12.57 9.67 21.33
N THR A 96 -12.71 10.51 20.30
CA THR A 96 -13.38 10.15 19.04
C THR A 96 -12.60 9.18 18.15
N HIS A 97 -11.32 8.95 18.45
CA HIS A 97 -10.46 7.95 17.81
C HIS A 97 -10.08 6.83 18.78
N GLY A 98 -10.75 6.73 19.93
CA GLY A 98 -10.56 5.64 20.87
C GLY A 98 -10.97 4.31 20.24
N GLY A 99 -10.11 3.30 20.35
CA GLY A 99 -10.36 1.99 19.74
C GLY A 99 -9.98 1.89 18.26
N MET A 100 -9.26 2.88 17.72
CA MET A 100 -8.69 2.82 16.37
C MET A 100 -7.57 1.77 16.24
N GLY A 101 -7.04 1.29 17.37
CA GLY A 101 -5.96 0.29 17.40
C GLY A 101 -4.58 0.90 17.20
N VAL A 102 -3.67 0.09 16.70
CA VAL A 102 -2.25 0.41 16.49
C VAL A 102 -1.90 0.20 15.02
N PHE A 103 -1.16 1.15 14.45
CA PHE A 103 -0.70 1.16 13.06
C PHE A 103 0.81 1.30 13.03
N HIS A 104 1.41 0.51 12.15
CA HIS A 104 2.76 0.73 11.67
C HIS A 104 2.71 0.70 10.15
N PHE A 105 3.09 1.79 9.49
CA PHE A 105 3.05 1.85 8.03
C PHE A 105 4.19 2.69 7.49
N SER A 106 4.60 2.43 6.26
CA SER A 106 5.65 3.19 5.58
C SER A 106 5.19 3.64 4.20
N LYS A 107 5.93 4.58 3.63
CA LYS A 107 5.76 5.11 2.28
C LYS A 107 6.94 4.66 1.42
N VAL A 108 6.67 4.15 0.23
CA VAL A 108 7.72 3.77 -0.72
C VAL A 108 8.34 5.03 -1.33
N ALA A 109 9.49 5.44 -0.80
CA ALA A 109 10.28 6.57 -1.28
C ALA A 109 9.43 7.82 -1.60
N ASN A 110 9.46 8.28 -2.85
CA ASN A 110 8.75 9.48 -3.30
C ASN A 110 7.36 9.16 -3.91
N GLU A 111 6.96 7.89 -3.96
CA GLU A 111 5.71 7.43 -4.59
C GLU A 111 4.56 7.47 -3.59
N GLU A 112 3.33 7.73 -4.05
CA GLU A 112 2.12 7.60 -3.21
C GLU A 112 1.73 6.12 -3.07
N VAL A 113 2.65 5.31 -2.53
CA VAL A 113 2.50 3.87 -2.31
C VAL A 113 2.83 3.57 -0.86
N TYR A 114 1.91 2.90 -0.17
CA TYR A 114 1.95 2.67 1.27
C TYR A 114 1.73 1.20 1.58
N PHE A 115 2.39 0.73 2.64
CA PHE A 115 2.26 -0.62 3.15
C PHE A 115 2.41 -0.60 4.67
N GLY A 116 1.79 -1.56 5.34
CA GLY A 116 1.83 -1.59 6.80
C GLY A 116 1.03 -2.70 7.41
N GLU A 117 0.87 -2.59 8.72
CA GLU A 117 0.11 -3.48 9.55
C GLU A 117 -0.82 -2.71 10.48
N TRP A 118 -1.81 -3.43 10.99
CA TRP A 118 -2.73 -2.96 11.99
C TRP A 118 -3.13 -4.09 12.93
N SER A 119 -3.32 -3.77 14.21
CA SER A 119 -4.07 -4.63 15.12
C SER A 119 -4.84 -3.78 16.14
N GLN A 120 -5.90 -4.35 16.70
CA GLN A 120 -6.78 -3.66 17.64
C GLN A 120 -6.07 -3.26 18.93
N THR A 121 -5.11 -4.07 19.38
CA THR A 121 -4.42 -3.89 20.67
C THR A 121 -2.95 -3.55 20.53
N GLY A 122 -2.32 -3.85 19.39
CA GLY A 122 -0.87 -3.78 19.21
C GLY A 122 -0.12 -4.99 19.76
N ASN A 123 -0.80 -5.98 20.33
CA ASN A 123 -0.16 -7.19 20.83
C ASN A 123 0.21 -8.14 19.69
N ALA A 124 1.30 -8.88 19.89
CA ALA A 124 1.84 -9.86 18.95
C ALA A 124 0.85 -10.98 18.55
N ASP A 125 0.02 -11.40 19.50
CA ASP A 125 -0.96 -12.47 19.38
C ASP A 125 -2.37 -11.97 19.06
N ASP A 126 -2.52 -10.69 18.72
CA ASP A 126 -3.81 -10.11 18.40
C ASP A 126 -4.39 -10.74 17.12
N PRO A 127 -5.53 -11.44 17.17
CA PRO A 127 -6.11 -12.11 16.01
C PRO A 127 -6.57 -11.14 14.92
N THR A 128 -6.65 -9.84 15.24
CA THR A 128 -6.98 -8.79 14.27
C THR A 128 -5.77 -8.32 13.46
N HIS A 129 -4.57 -8.86 13.73
CA HIS A 129 -3.34 -8.51 13.01
C HIS A 129 -3.52 -8.62 11.49
N THR A 130 -3.54 -7.48 10.81
CA THR A 130 -3.84 -7.37 9.39
C THR A 130 -2.69 -6.63 8.72
N VAL A 131 -2.09 -7.23 7.71
CA VAL A 131 -1.10 -6.58 6.85
C VAL A 131 -1.75 -6.11 5.56
N TYR A 132 -1.30 -4.99 5.02
CA TYR A 132 -1.94 -4.33 3.89
C TYR A 132 -0.97 -3.51 3.03
N TYR A 133 -1.43 -3.16 1.84
CA TYR A 133 -0.86 -2.09 1.02
C TYR A 133 -1.96 -1.31 0.31
N ALA A 134 -1.66 -0.06 -0.03
CA ALA A 134 -2.45 0.75 -0.96
C ALA A 134 -1.53 1.74 -1.66
N GLY A 135 -1.63 1.83 -2.98
CA GLY A 135 -0.81 2.72 -3.78
C GLY A 135 -1.58 3.36 -4.92
N LYS A 136 -1.17 4.57 -5.26
CA LYS A 136 -1.61 5.30 -6.44
C LYS A 136 -0.84 4.82 -7.67
N ASP A 137 -1.42 5.06 -8.83
CA ASP A 137 -0.75 4.89 -10.11
C ASP A 137 -0.30 3.43 -10.33
N ILE A 138 -1.25 2.47 -10.26
CA ILE A 138 -0.97 1.09 -10.72
C ILE A 138 -0.30 1.16 -12.09
N THR A 139 0.80 0.42 -12.25
CA THR A 139 1.52 0.39 -13.52
C THR A 139 0.60 -0.03 -14.66
N THR A 140 0.36 0.87 -15.62
CA THR A 140 -0.55 0.60 -16.74
C THR A 140 0.11 -0.14 -17.88
N ASN A 141 1.43 0.02 -18.04
CA ASN A 141 2.25 -0.66 -19.03
C ASN A 141 3.36 -1.43 -18.31
N ILE A 142 3.05 -2.65 -17.88
CA ILE A 142 4.06 -3.53 -17.29
C ILE A 142 5.12 -3.85 -18.36
N PRO A 143 6.43 -3.79 -18.06
CA PRO A 143 7.44 -4.23 -19.01
C PRO A 143 7.18 -5.69 -19.43
N THR A 144 7.58 -6.05 -20.65
CA THR A 144 7.37 -7.40 -21.21
C THR A 144 8.67 -8.17 -21.40
N ASP A 145 9.80 -7.54 -21.09
CA ASP A 145 11.15 -8.07 -21.21
C ASP A 145 12.08 -7.39 -20.18
N GLY A 146 13.27 -7.97 -20.03
CA GLY A 146 14.28 -7.46 -19.11
C GLY A 146 13.99 -7.78 -17.64
N THR A 147 14.93 -7.35 -16.80
CA THR A 147 14.88 -7.57 -15.36
C THR A 147 14.99 -6.26 -14.59
N ALA A 148 14.48 -6.24 -13.36
CA ALA A 148 14.66 -5.14 -12.43
C ALA A 148 14.80 -5.63 -10.99
N THR A 149 15.70 -5.01 -10.24
CA THR A 149 15.88 -5.26 -8.81
C THR A 149 15.20 -4.16 -8.01
N TYR A 150 14.49 -4.54 -6.95
CA TYR A 150 13.83 -3.65 -6.01
C TYR A 150 14.47 -3.81 -4.65
N THR A 151 14.88 -2.71 -4.03
CA THR A 151 15.22 -2.71 -2.59
C THR A 151 13.91 -2.66 -1.81
N VAL A 152 13.68 -3.65 -0.94
CA VAL A 152 12.42 -3.81 -0.21
C VAL A 152 12.60 -3.68 1.29
N THR A 153 11.57 -3.14 1.94
CA THR A 153 11.40 -3.13 3.39
C THR A 153 10.13 -3.88 3.75
N GLY A 154 10.18 -4.69 4.81
CA GLY A 154 9.04 -5.43 5.34
C GLY A 154 8.68 -5.02 6.76
N ILE A 155 7.38 -5.06 7.08
CA ILE A 155 6.81 -4.74 8.40
C ILE A 155 6.02 -5.96 8.89
N ASN A 156 6.43 -6.45 10.06
CA ASN A 156 5.80 -7.52 10.82
C ASN A 156 5.98 -7.24 12.31
N GLN A 157 4.88 -7.16 13.06
CA GLN A 157 4.83 -6.92 14.50
C GLN A 157 5.87 -5.89 14.96
N TYR A 158 5.76 -4.69 14.40
CA TYR A 158 6.83 -3.72 14.44
C TYR A 158 7.04 -3.17 15.86
N SER A 159 8.31 -3.19 16.28
CA SER A 159 8.76 -2.81 17.62
C SER A 159 9.83 -1.70 17.59
N GLY A 160 10.09 -1.12 16.40
CA GLY A 160 11.11 -0.08 16.19
C GLY A 160 12.46 -0.62 15.69
N ASN A 161 12.77 -1.91 15.92
CA ASN A 161 14.10 -2.47 15.64
C ASN A 161 14.08 -3.75 14.78
N ASN A 162 12.91 -4.16 14.28
CA ASN A 162 12.71 -5.42 13.58
C ASN A 162 12.17 -5.27 12.15
N ALA A 163 12.32 -4.10 11.52
CA ALA A 163 12.04 -3.97 10.10
C ALA A 163 12.85 -5.01 9.31
N LEU A 164 12.21 -5.65 8.34
CA LEU A 164 12.87 -6.57 7.42
C LEU A 164 13.46 -5.76 6.26
N SER A 165 14.57 -6.23 5.70
CA SER A 165 15.19 -5.64 4.51
C SER A 165 15.62 -6.72 3.54
N GLY A 166 15.62 -6.40 2.26
CA GLY A 166 16.09 -7.33 1.23
C GLY A 166 15.93 -6.80 -0.18
N THR A 167 15.90 -7.73 -1.13
CA THR A 167 15.75 -7.40 -2.55
C THR A 167 14.86 -8.40 -3.26
N PHE A 168 13.98 -7.90 -4.12
CA PHE A 168 13.24 -8.72 -5.08
C PHE A 168 13.71 -8.42 -6.50
N THR A 169 13.76 -9.45 -7.34
CA THR A 169 14.07 -9.36 -8.76
C THR A 169 12.83 -9.71 -9.55
N ALA A 170 12.33 -8.74 -10.32
CA ALA A 170 11.35 -8.99 -11.36
C ALA A 170 12.09 -9.39 -12.64
N ASP A 171 11.70 -10.50 -13.24
CA ASP A 171 11.96 -10.83 -14.64
C ASP A 171 10.64 -10.68 -15.39
N PHE A 172 10.57 -9.67 -16.25
CA PHE A 172 9.34 -9.33 -16.96
C PHE A 172 9.13 -10.20 -18.20
N GLY A 173 10.20 -10.79 -18.76
CA GLY A 173 10.11 -11.75 -19.84
C GLY A 173 9.56 -13.08 -19.36
N GLU A 174 10.09 -13.57 -18.23
CA GLU A 174 9.66 -14.81 -17.58
C GLU A 174 8.41 -14.62 -16.69
N LYS A 175 8.02 -13.37 -16.43
CA LYS A 175 6.89 -12.98 -15.58
C LYS A 175 7.02 -13.50 -14.15
N THR A 176 8.21 -13.41 -13.58
CA THR A 176 8.49 -13.85 -12.20
C THR A 176 8.93 -12.68 -11.33
N LEU A 177 8.53 -12.67 -10.07
CA LEU A 177 9.07 -11.81 -9.03
C LEU A 177 9.57 -12.70 -7.90
N VAL A 178 10.88 -12.72 -7.69
CA VAL A 178 11.53 -13.62 -6.72
C VAL A 178 12.48 -12.87 -5.79
N GLY A 179 12.64 -13.32 -4.56
CA GLY A 179 13.66 -12.81 -3.66
C GLY A 179 13.28 -13.03 -2.21
N SER A 180 13.99 -12.37 -1.29
CA SER A 180 13.68 -12.45 0.13
C SER A 180 13.95 -11.15 0.87
N MET A 181 13.36 -11.03 2.05
CA MET A 181 13.61 -9.98 3.02
C MET A 181 13.74 -10.60 4.41
N ALA A 182 14.66 -10.09 5.21
CA ALA A 182 14.97 -10.68 6.51
C ALA A 182 15.33 -9.63 7.56
N ASN A 183 15.23 -10.05 8.81
CA ASN A 183 15.88 -9.44 9.97
C ASN A 183 16.59 -10.54 10.79
N ASN A 184 17.07 -10.24 12.00
CA ASN A 184 17.77 -11.23 12.83
C ASN A 184 16.89 -12.40 13.34
N THR A 185 15.58 -12.33 13.16
CA THR A 185 14.60 -13.26 13.75
C THR A 185 13.78 -14.03 12.72
N MET A 186 13.62 -13.50 11.51
CA MET A 186 12.81 -14.11 10.47
C MET A 186 13.29 -13.72 9.08
N GLU A 187 13.03 -14.61 8.13
CA GLU A 187 13.18 -14.39 6.69
C GLU A 187 11.85 -14.73 6.02
N ILE A 188 11.44 -13.87 5.08
CA ILE A 188 10.31 -14.07 4.18
C ILE A 188 10.87 -14.22 2.77
N GLY A 189 10.67 -15.39 2.18
CA GLY A 189 10.92 -15.66 0.76
C GLY A 189 9.67 -15.41 -0.08
N ILE A 190 9.87 -14.92 -1.30
CA ILE A 190 8.84 -14.60 -2.28
C ILE A 190 9.17 -15.32 -3.59
N ASP A 191 8.17 -16.04 -4.13
CA ASP A 191 8.17 -16.60 -5.48
C ASP A 191 6.79 -16.37 -6.11
N ALA A 192 6.67 -15.30 -6.90
CA ALA A 192 5.41 -14.82 -7.44
C ALA A 192 5.41 -14.73 -8.96
N GLN A 193 4.21 -14.86 -9.53
CA GLN A 193 3.95 -14.70 -10.95
C GLN A 193 3.40 -13.31 -11.23
N ILE A 194 4.05 -12.56 -12.12
CA ILE A 194 3.64 -11.24 -12.59
C ILE A 194 2.49 -11.38 -13.58
N LYS A 195 1.43 -10.60 -13.38
CA LYS A 195 0.21 -10.58 -14.18
C LYS A 195 0.18 -9.35 -15.08
N SER A 196 -0.64 -9.41 -16.13
CA SER A 196 -0.75 -8.34 -17.14
C SER A 196 -1.38 -7.06 -16.61
N ASP A 197 -2.12 -7.13 -15.50
CA ASP A 197 -2.74 -6.01 -14.79
C ASP A 197 -1.86 -5.48 -13.65
N ALA A 198 -0.55 -5.70 -13.75
CA ALA A 198 0.46 -5.31 -12.78
C ALA A 198 0.32 -5.94 -11.39
N GLN A 199 -0.57 -6.92 -11.20
CA GLN A 199 -0.59 -7.75 -10.00
C GLN A 199 0.58 -8.73 -10.00
N PHE A 200 0.99 -9.16 -8.81
CA PHE A 200 1.76 -10.37 -8.62
C PHE A 200 1.12 -11.21 -7.52
N VAL A 201 1.09 -12.53 -7.74
CA VAL A 201 0.54 -13.50 -6.78
C VAL A 201 1.40 -14.76 -6.83
N GLY A 202 1.69 -15.35 -5.68
CA GLY A 202 2.37 -16.63 -5.61
C GLY A 202 2.67 -17.10 -4.20
N LEU A 203 3.78 -17.82 -4.06
CA LEU A 203 4.21 -18.44 -2.82
C LEU A 203 4.98 -17.44 -1.94
N ALA A 204 4.66 -17.46 -0.65
CA ALA A 204 5.51 -16.89 0.40
C ALA A 204 6.03 -18.02 1.29
N THR A 205 7.25 -17.89 1.79
CA THR A 205 7.85 -18.89 2.72
C THR A 205 8.49 -18.23 3.92
N THR A 206 8.35 -18.84 5.09
CA THR A 206 9.15 -18.50 6.28
C THR A 206 9.51 -19.74 7.08
N GLY A 207 10.81 -20.07 7.13
CA GLY A 207 11.26 -21.36 7.66
C GLY A 207 10.64 -22.53 6.89
N SER A 208 9.79 -23.32 7.55
CA SER A 208 9.04 -24.44 6.93
C SER A 208 7.58 -24.12 6.62
N LEU A 209 7.14 -22.89 6.92
CA LEU A 209 5.78 -22.46 6.69
C LEU A 209 5.64 -21.89 5.28
N GLU A 210 4.67 -22.42 4.55
CA GLU A 210 4.24 -21.90 3.26
C GLU A 210 3.00 -21.01 3.44
N GLY A 211 2.92 -19.99 2.60
CA GLY A 211 1.84 -19.02 2.57
C GLY A 211 1.68 -18.42 1.19
N GLU A 212 0.93 -17.33 1.10
CA GLU A 212 0.65 -16.65 -0.15
C GLU A 212 1.20 -15.24 -0.13
N THR A 213 1.69 -14.78 -1.28
CA THR A 213 2.01 -13.37 -1.49
C THR A 213 1.09 -12.75 -2.52
N HIS A 214 0.68 -11.51 -2.27
CA HIS A 214 -0.19 -10.73 -3.12
C HIS A 214 0.33 -9.28 -3.17
N GLY A 215 0.29 -8.65 -4.34
CA GLY A 215 0.65 -7.24 -4.46
C GLY A 215 0.55 -6.68 -5.87
N HIS A 216 1.00 -5.45 -6.03
CA HIS A 216 0.97 -4.71 -7.29
C HIS A 216 2.29 -4.00 -7.57
N PHE A 217 2.60 -3.80 -8.85
CA PHE A 217 3.55 -2.80 -9.32
C PHE A 217 2.87 -1.45 -9.49
N PHE A 218 3.60 -0.39 -9.17
CA PHE A 218 3.14 0.99 -9.23
C PHE A 218 4.15 1.87 -9.97
N GLY A 219 3.65 3.00 -10.46
CA GLY A 219 4.40 4.02 -11.19
C GLY A 219 4.77 3.59 -12.60
N ASP A 220 5.43 4.51 -13.30
CA ASP A 220 5.87 4.33 -14.68
C ASP A 220 6.91 3.22 -14.78
N ASN A 221 6.70 2.30 -15.72
CA ASN A 221 7.56 1.14 -15.94
C ASN A 221 7.81 0.33 -14.66
N ALA A 222 6.82 0.21 -13.77
CA ALA A 222 6.95 -0.46 -12.48
C ALA A 222 8.11 0.14 -11.65
N SER A 223 8.11 1.44 -11.40
CA SER A 223 9.15 2.11 -10.58
C SER A 223 9.15 1.62 -9.13
N SER A 224 8.04 1.07 -8.66
CA SER A 224 7.89 0.57 -7.30
C SER A 224 6.94 -0.63 -7.23
N LEU A 225 6.94 -1.30 -6.08
CA LEU A 225 6.00 -2.37 -5.74
C LEU A 225 5.57 -2.28 -4.28
N ALA A 226 4.40 -2.82 -3.98
CA ALA A 226 3.97 -3.10 -2.62
C ALA A 226 3.06 -4.34 -2.57
N GLY A 227 3.06 -5.02 -1.44
CA GLY A 227 2.36 -6.29 -1.26
C GLY A 227 2.33 -6.75 0.18
N TYR A 228 1.84 -7.97 0.38
CA TYR A 228 1.95 -8.68 1.65
C TYR A 228 2.17 -10.18 1.43
N ALA A 229 2.82 -10.81 2.40
CA ALA A 229 2.86 -12.25 2.60
C ALA A 229 1.90 -12.62 3.74
N LYS A 230 1.07 -13.64 3.52
CA LYS A 230 0.07 -14.15 4.45
C LYS A 230 0.28 -15.63 4.71
N PHE A 231 0.21 -16.04 5.97
CA PHE A 231 0.44 -17.42 6.38
C PHE A 231 -0.73 -17.96 7.21
N ASP A 232 -1.63 -18.71 6.59
CA ASP A 232 -2.83 -19.24 7.26
C ASP A 232 -2.55 -20.10 8.50
N GLY A 233 -1.37 -20.73 8.56
CA GLY A 233 -0.94 -21.51 9.72
C GLY A 233 -0.47 -20.67 10.91
N ASP A 234 -0.11 -19.39 10.70
CA ASP A 234 0.43 -18.49 11.72
C ASP A 234 0.39 -17.03 11.26
N SER A 235 -0.72 -16.32 11.54
CA SER A 235 -0.89 -14.90 11.18
C SER A 235 0.07 -13.97 11.92
N SER A 236 0.81 -14.46 12.92
CA SER A 236 1.91 -13.70 13.53
C SER A 236 3.09 -13.52 12.55
N LYS A 237 3.13 -14.29 11.45
CA LYS A 237 4.13 -14.19 10.39
C LYS A 237 3.71 -13.34 9.20
N ASP A 238 2.44 -12.92 9.16
CA ASP A 238 1.94 -12.03 8.11
C ASP A 238 2.82 -10.78 8.03
N THR A 239 3.30 -10.45 6.84
CA THR A 239 4.29 -9.38 6.64
C THR A 239 3.89 -8.52 5.45
N SER A 240 3.71 -7.21 5.66
CA SER A 240 3.58 -6.27 4.54
C SER A 240 4.95 -5.87 4.00
N PHE A 241 5.02 -5.44 2.75
CA PHE A 241 6.26 -4.95 2.17
C PHE A 241 6.04 -3.90 1.08
N GLY A 242 7.06 -3.10 0.86
CA GLY A 242 7.14 -2.16 -0.25
C GLY A 242 8.59 -1.91 -0.66
N GLY A 243 8.80 -1.55 -1.93
CA GLY A 243 10.15 -1.34 -2.45
C GLY A 243 10.21 -0.49 -3.70
N SER A 244 11.38 0.11 -3.91
CA SER A 244 11.70 0.95 -5.06
C SER A 244 12.68 0.23 -5.97
N LYS A 245 12.48 0.39 -7.29
CA LYS A 245 13.43 -0.08 -8.30
C LYS A 245 14.79 0.63 -8.12
N GLN A 246 15.88 -0.11 -8.27
CA GLN A 246 17.25 0.39 -8.22
C GLN A 246 17.66 1.15 -9.50
#